data_AF-A0A7V4PDT2-F1
#
_entry.id   AF-A0A7V4PDT2-F1
#
_cell.length_a   1.000
_cell.length_b   1.000
_cell.length_c   1.000
_cell.angle_alpha   90.00
_cell.angle_beta   90.00
_cell.angle_gamma   90.00
#
_symmetry.space_group_name_H-M   'P 1'
#
loop_
_entity.id
_entity.type
_entity.pdbx_description
1 polymer ?
#
loop_
_entity_poly.entity_id
_entity_poly.type
_entity_poly.pdbx_seq_one_letter_code
_entity_poly.pdbx_strand_id
1 'polypeptide(L)'
;MNIKKIFSKVSIFGKKKVDFFWSFFCVLFFFFLVVFWIYFRLAVFGGEIQNAFYSTVRLNRPVRSPTSVLKISFLTDVHSYSVKDKKSKRLILSYRATSPISEMAKNNKIFQPDFLVEGGDLIDGNRDGRGALDFEQISDLIQKENPNLPIYHVLGNHELRALSKNDWLKMTGHKNTYYYFDVREYRIVVLDGNFSPPLPNSNEEPENNGSIEYIPGYVNHVNGFGWKMF
;
A
#
# COMPACT_ATOMS: atom_id res chain seq x y z
N MET A 1 21.38 -75.56 -54.15
CA MET A 1 21.73 -74.12 -54.22
C MET A 1 21.01 -73.41 -53.07
N ASN A 2 21.69 -72.45 -52.40
CA ASN A 2 21.27 -71.45 -51.40
C ASN A 2 19.78 -71.34 -51.01
N ILE A 3 19.42 -71.15 -49.72
CA ILE A 3 19.19 -69.80 -49.13
C ILE A 3 19.56 -69.69 -47.62
N LYS A 4 19.90 -70.77 -46.91
CA LYS A 4 20.05 -70.73 -45.44
C LYS A 4 21.32 -70.03 -44.89
N LYS A 5 22.20 -69.49 -45.74
CA LYS A 5 23.51 -68.96 -45.29
C LYS A 5 23.60 -67.43 -45.18
N ILE A 6 22.50 -66.69 -45.34
CA ILE A 6 22.53 -65.21 -45.27
C ILE A 6 22.04 -64.65 -43.92
N PHE A 7 21.34 -65.43 -43.07
CA PHE A 7 20.76 -64.88 -41.84
C PHE A 7 21.50 -65.19 -40.52
N SER A 8 22.66 -65.85 -40.53
CA SER A 8 23.34 -66.25 -39.28
C SER A 8 24.31 -65.20 -38.69
N LYS A 9 24.30 -63.95 -39.17
CA LYS A 9 25.28 -62.93 -38.74
C LYS A 9 24.69 -61.65 -38.14
N VAL A 10 23.43 -61.67 -37.73
CA VAL A 10 22.80 -60.54 -37.03
C VAL A 10 22.05 -61.04 -35.81
N SER A 11 22.73 -61.27 -34.68
CA SER A 11 22.00 -61.57 -33.44
C SER A 11 22.79 -61.36 -32.14
N ILE A 12 24.13 -61.42 -32.14
CA ILE A 12 24.86 -61.47 -30.87
C ILE A 12 25.32 -60.08 -30.37
N PHE A 13 25.42 -59.07 -31.24
CA PHE A 13 25.76 -57.69 -30.84
C PHE A 13 24.56 -56.84 -30.38
N GLY A 14 23.33 -57.36 -30.48
CA GLY A 14 22.10 -56.64 -30.14
C GLY A 14 21.71 -56.70 -28.66
N LYS A 15 21.81 -57.88 -28.01
CA LYS A 15 21.25 -58.08 -26.66
C LYS A 15 21.92 -57.23 -25.58
N LYS A 16 23.26 -57.19 -25.51
CA LYS A 16 23.97 -56.42 -24.46
C LYS A 16 23.75 -54.90 -24.56
N LYS A 17 23.58 -54.37 -25.78
CA LYS A 17 23.28 -52.94 -25.98
C LYS A 17 21.83 -52.61 -25.60
N VAL A 18 20.91 -53.54 -25.87
CA VAL A 18 19.50 -53.42 -25.48
C VAL A 18 19.37 -53.45 -23.95
N ASP A 19 20.07 -54.36 -23.26
CA ASP A 19 20.03 -54.45 -21.78
C ASP A 19 20.63 -53.22 -21.08
N PHE A 20 21.72 -52.66 -21.63
CA PHE A 20 22.31 -51.41 -21.15
C PHE A 20 21.36 -50.21 -21.38
N PHE A 21 20.73 -50.15 -22.55
CA PHE A 21 19.79 -49.08 -22.89
C PHE A 21 18.55 -49.11 -21.99
N TRP A 22 18.00 -50.29 -21.71
CA TRP A 22 16.88 -50.45 -20.78
C TRP A 22 17.26 -50.09 -19.34
N SER A 23 18.45 -50.50 -18.89
CA SER A 23 18.92 -50.16 -17.54
C SER A 23 19.15 -48.65 -17.37
N PHE A 24 19.75 -47.99 -18.37
CA PHE A 24 19.91 -46.54 -18.38
C PHE A 24 18.56 -45.81 -18.41
N PHE A 25 17.60 -46.28 -19.22
CA PHE A 25 16.26 -45.72 -19.29
C PHE A 25 15.50 -45.88 -17.97
N CYS A 26 15.61 -47.02 -17.29
CA CYS A 26 15.02 -47.24 -15.97
C CYS A 26 15.58 -46.29 -14.91
N VAL A 27 16.90 -46.05 -14.89
CA VAL A 27 17.53 -45.10 -13.97
C VAL A 27 17.07 -43.67 -14.26
N LEU A 28 17.02 -43.27 -15.54
CA LEU A 28 16.54 -41.95 -15.94
C LEU A 28 15.08 -41.74 -15.55
N PHE A 29 14.23 -42.73 -15.82
CA PHE A 29 12.81 -42.69 -15.48
C PHE A 29 12.60 -42.55 -13.97
N PHE A 30 13.35 -43.30 -13.16
CA PHE A 30 13.29 -43.21 -11.71
C PHE A 30 13.76 -41.84 -11.20
N PHE A 31 14.82 -41.28 -11.79
CA PHE A 31 15.28 -39.93 -11.49
C PHE A 31 14.19 -38.88 -11.78
N PHE A 32 13.54 -38.95 -12.94
CA PHE A 32 12.44 -38.04 -13.27
C PHE A 32 11.22 -38.21 -12.35
N LEU A 33 10.89 -39.43 -11.92
CA LEU A 33 9.83 -39.64 -10.93
C LEU A 33 10.16 -38.99 -9.58
N VAL A 34 11.40 -39.07 -9.12
CA VAL A 34 11.83 -38.43 -7.86
C VAL A 34 11.78 -36.91 -7.99
N VAL A 35 12.32 -36.35 -9.08
CA VAL A 35 12.27 -34.89 -9.32
C VAL A 35 10.83 -34.40 -9.44
N PHE A 36 9.98 -35.13 -10.17
CA PHE A 36 8.56 -34.81 -10.29
C PHE A 36 7.85 -34.89 -8.93
N TRP A 37 8.15 -35.89 -8.11
CA TRP A 37 7.58 -36.01 -6.76
C TRP A 37 8.00 -34.86 -5.85
N ILE A 38 9.27 -34.44 -5.89
CA ILE A 38 9.75 -33.26 -5.15
C ILE A 38 9.05 -32.00 -5.63
N TYR A 39 8.98 -31.78 -6.95
CA TYR A 39 8.31 -30.62 -7.53
C TYR A 39 6.83 -30.60 -7.17
N PHE A 40 6.13 -31.73 -7.30
CA PHE A 40 4.73 -31.87 -6.91
C PHE A 40 4.52 -31.60 -5.42
N ARG A 41 5.41 -32.09 -4.55
CA ARG A 41 5.37 -31.80 -3.11
C ARG A 41 5.55 -30.31 -2.83
N LEU A 42 6.49 -29.64 -3.49
CA LEU A 42 6.69 -28.20 -3.33
C LEU A 42 5.54 -27.38 -3.90
N ALA A 43 4.95 -27.79 -5.02
CA ALA A 43 3.83 -27.10 -5.65
C ALA A 43 2.52 -27.25 -4.83
N VAL A 44 2.28 -28.44 -4.28
CA VAL A 44 1.05 -28.74 -3.51
C VAL A 44 1.16 -28.26 -2.06
N PHE A 45 2.31 -28.48 -1.41
CA PHE A 45 2.47 -28.22 0.02
C PHE A 45 3.35 -27.00 0.32
N GLY A 46 3.99 -26.38 -0.67
CA GLY A 46 4.83 -25.19 -0.46
C GLY A 46 4.02 -24.02 0.11
N GLY A 47 2.79 -23.84 -0.35
CA GLY A 47 1.87 -22.84 0.20
C GLY A 47 1.49 -23.13 1.66
N GLU A 48 1.27 -24.39 2.02
CA GLU A 48 0.95 -24.79 3.41
C GLU A 48 2.14 -24.60 4.35
N ILE A 49 3.35 -24.95 3.92
CA ILE A 49 4.59 -24.75 4.69
C ILE A 49 4.85 -23.26 4.90
N GLN A 50 4.69 -22.45 3.86
CA GLN A 50 4.86 -21.01 3.94
C GLN A 50 3.81 -20.38 4.86
N ASN A 51 2.54 -20.79 4.76
CA ASN A 51 1.46 -20.34 5.63
C ASN A 51 1.65 -20.77 7.09
N ALA A 52 2.12 -22.00 7.33
CA ALA A 52 2.45 -22.49 8.66
C ALA A 52 3.64 -21.75 9.28
N PHE A 53 4.65 -21.41 8.46
CA PHE A 53 5.77 -20.60 8.91
C PHE A 53 5.32 -19.18 9.28
N TYR A 54 4.52 -18.53 8.43
CA TYR A 54 4.00 -17.19 8.71
C TYR A 54 3.06 -17.15 9.93
N SER A 55 2.23 -18.18 10.13
CA SER A 55 1.35 -18.26 11.30
C SER A 55 2.14 -18.49 12.59
N THR A 56 3.16 -19.36 12.57
CA THR A 56 3.99 -19.67 13.74
C THR A 56 4.88 -18.48 14.15
N VAL A 57 5.43 -17.73 13.18
CA VAL A 57 6.24 -16.54 13.45
C VAL A 57 5.39 -15.38 14.01
N ARG A 58 4.12 -15.25 13.62
CA ARG A 58 3.22 -14.21 14.15
C ARG A 58 2.71 -14.51 15.57
N LEU A 59 2.45 -15.77 15.91
CA LEU A 59 1.79 -16.13 17.18
C LEU A 59 2.73 -16.13 18.40
N ASN A 60 4.04 -16.27 18.20
CA ASN A 60 5.01 -16.37 19.31
C ASN A 60 5.68 -15.05 19.71
N ARG A 61 5.30 -13.92 19.10
CA ARG A 61 5.68 -12.62 19.66
C ARG A 61 4.65 -12.28 20.74
N PRO A 62 5.03 -12.19 22.03
CA PRO A 62 4.11 -11.67 23.03
C PRO A 62 3.65 -10.30 22.56
N VAL A 63 2.36 -10.15 22.26
CA VAL A 63 1.76 -8.86 21.98
C VAL A 63 1.88 -8.08 23.29
N ARG A 64 2.91 -7.24 23.37
CA ARG A 64 3.06 -6.33 24.49
C ARG A 64 1.97 -5.30 24.35
N SER A 65 0.99 -5.33 25.24
CA SER A 65 0.07 -4.21 25.38
C SER A 65 0.92 -2.98 25.69
N PRO A 66 0.73 -1.87 24.95
CA PRO A 66 1.45 -0.64 25.23
C PRO A 66 1.18 -0.23 26.67
N THR A 67 2.24 0.25 27.33
CA THR A 67 2.20 0.69 28.73
C THR A 67 1.72 2.12 28.88
N SER A 68 1.74 2.89 27.78
CA SER A 68 1.30 4.28 27.71
C SER A 68 -0.05 4.43 27.00
N VAL A 69 -0.87 5.38 27.45
CA VAL A 69 -2.09 5.78 26.73
C VAL A 69 -1.70 6.81 25.67
N LEU A 70 -2.03 6.53 24.41
CA LEU A 70 -1.88 7.49 23.32
C LEU A 70 -3.20 8.23 23.09
N LYS A 71 -3.14 9.57 23.02
CA LYS A 71 -4.29 10.43 22.73
C LYS A 71 -4.09 11.10 21.38
N ILE A 72 -5.05 10.93 20.49
CA ILE A 72 -4.99 11.45 19.13
C ILE A 72 -6.16 12.42 18.94
N SER A 73 -5.88 13.63 18.46
CA SER A 73 -6.90 14.52 17.91
C SER A 73 -7.04 14.23 16.42
N PHE A 74 -8.27 14.15 15.92
CA PHE A 74 -8.52 13.75 14.54
C PHE A 74 -9.52 14.70 13.88
N LEU A 75 -9.13 15.24 12.73
CA LEU A 75 -9.90 16.18 11.92
C LEU A 75 -9.88 15.68 10.48
N THR A 76 -11.02 15.63 9.80
CA THR A 76 -11.11 15.20 8.39
C THR A 76 -12.35 15.80 7.75
N ASP A 77 -12.47 15.74 6.42
CA ASP A 77 -13.65 16.18 5.67
C ASP A 77 -14.08 17.61 6.03
N VAL A 78 -13.10 18.50 6.19
CA VAL A 78 -13.38 19.91 6.48
C VAL A 78 -14.02 20.57 5.27
N HIS A 79 -13.67 20.12 4.05
CA HIS A 79 -14.17 20.65 2.77
C HIS A 79 -14.18 22.18 2.77
N SER A 80 -13.06 22.76 3.19
CA SER A 80 -12.92 24.20 3.32
C SER A 80 -12.90 24.88 1.95
N TYR A 81 -13.48 26.06 1.90
CA TYR A 81 -13.38 26.96 0.76
C TYR A 81 -13.47 28.40 1.25
N SER A 82 -12.78 29.31 0.57
CA SER A 82 -12.89 30.74 0.86
C SER A 82 -13.98 31.40 0.02
N VAL A 83 -14.60 32.45 0.57
CA VAL A 83 -15.51 33.36 -0.15
C VAL A 83 -14.98 34.79 -0.07
N LYS A 84 -15.21 35.57 -1.13
CA LYS A 84 -14.89 37.01 -1.10
C LYS A 84 -15.86 37.72 -0.18
N ASP A 85 -15.33 38.43 0.80
CA ASP A 85 -16.10 39.34 1.62
C ASP A 85 -16.63 40.51 0.79
N LYS A 86 -17.92 40.81 0.93
CA LYS A 86 -18.60 41.82 0.09
C LYS A 86 -18.06 43.24 0.30
N LYS A 87 -17.53 43.53 1.49
CA LYS A 87 -17.05 44.88 1.86
C LYS A 87 -15.56 45.04 1.60
N SER A 88 -14.75 44.14 2.14
CA SER A 88 -13.29 44.22 2.11
C SER A 88 -12.66 43.58 0.86
N LYS A 89 -13.44 42.80 0.09
CA LYS A 89 -12.97 41.95 -1.02
C LYS A 89 -11.91 40.90 -0.61
N ARG A 90 -11.62 40.76 0.70
CA ARG A 90 -10.70 39.74 1.23
C ARG A 90 -11.32 38.36 1.11
N LEU A 91 -10.47 37.35 0.96
CA LEU A 91 -10.87 35.95 1.05
C LEU A 91 -11.04 35.57 2.52
N ILE A 92 -12.21 35.03 2.86
CA ILE A 92 -12.54 34.55 4.20
C ILE A 92 -12.95 33.09 4.09
N LEU A 93 -12.32 32.23 4.88
CA LEU A 93 -12.69 30.82 5.00
C LEU A 93 -14.13 30.66 5.47
N SER A 94 -14.83 29.64 4.95
CA SER A 94 -16.21 29.38 5.34
C SER A 94 -16.33 29.10 6.84
N TYR A 95 -17.38 29.63 7.49
CA TYR A 95 -17.60 29.41 8.92
C TYR A 95 -17.81 27.92 9.27
N ARG A 96 -18.25 27.12 8.29
CA ARG A 96 -18.44 25.67 8.41
C ARG A 96 -17.12 24.94 8.60
N ALA A 97 -16.04 25.47 8.03
CA ALA A 97 -14.69 24.96 8.25
C ALA A 97 -14.07 25.52 9.53
N THR A 98 -14.20 26.83 9.78
CA THR A 98 -13.47 27.48 10.89
C THR A 98 -14.07 27.20 12.27
N SER A 99 -15.40 27.11 12.40
CA SER A 99 -16.04 26.90 13.71
C SER A 99 -15.68 25.54 14.35
N PRO A 100 -15.76 24.40 13.62
CA PRO A 100 -15.35 23.12 14.18
C PRO A 100 -13.87 23.07 14.56
N ILE A 101 -12.97 23.70 13.79
CA ILE A 101 -11.54 23.76 14.11
C ILE A 101 -11.30 24.52 15.41
N SER A 102 -11.95 25.69 15.58
CA SER A 102 -11.85 26.45 16.83
C SER A 102 -12.45 25.70 18.03
N GLU A 103 -13.52 24.94 17.84
CA GLU A 103 -14.11 24.11 18.89
C GLU A 103 -13.19 22.92 19.27
N MET A 104 -12.66 22.21 18.28
CA MET A 104 -11.68 21.16 18.47
C MET A 104 -10.44 21.68 19.21
N ALA A 105 -9.92 22.85 18.84
CA ALA A 105 -8.78 23.45 19.51
C ALA A 105 -9.06 23.78 20.99
N LYS A 106 -10.27 24.24 21.33
CA LYS A 106 -10.69 24.41 22.73
C LYS A 106 -10.74 23.07 23.46
N ASN A 107 -11.28 22.04 22.83
CA ASN A 107 -11.32 20.70 23.42
C ASN A 107 -9.92 20.09 23.58
N ASN A 108 -9.01 20.34 22.65
CA ASN A 108 -7.62 19.88 22.70
C ASN A 108 -6.85 20.47 23.91
N LYS A 109 -7.21 21.66 24.40
CA LYS A 109 -6.61 22.23 25.63
C LYS A 109 -6.93 21.40 26.88
N ILE A 110 -8.09 20.74 26.90
CA ILE A 110 -8.53 19.88 28.01
C ILE A 110 -8.08 18.44 27.76
N PHE A 111 -8.27 17.94 26.54
CA PHE A 111 -7.96 16.56 26.17
C PHE A 111 -6.45 16.27 26.18
N GLN A 112 -5.64 17.27 25.80
CA GLN A 112 -4.19 17.19 25.66
C GLN A 112 -3.74 16.00 24.79
N PRO A 113 -4.06 16.03 23.48
CA PRO A 113 -3.59 15.01 22.54
C PRO A 113 -2.06 15.06 22.39
N ASP A 114 -1.46 13.92 22.05
CA ASP A 114 -0.03 13.80 21.75
C ASP A 114 0.30 14.36 20.35
N PHE A 115 -0.65 14.28 19.41
CA PHE A 115 -0.59 14.87 18.08
C PHE A 115 -2.00 15.00 17.47
N LEU A 116 -2.08 15.74 16.36
CA LEU A 116 -3.26 15.86 15.52
C LEU A 116 -3.03 15.16 14.18
N VAL A 117 -4.04 14.44 13.70
CA VAL A 117 -4.09 13.94 12.32
C VAL A 117 -5.14 14.72 11.55
N GLU A 118 -4.71 15.32 10.45
CA GLU A 118 -5.56 15.89 9.41
C GLU A 118 -5.77 14.78 8.36
N GLY A 119 -6.96 14.21 8.34
CA GLY A 119 -7.31 12.96 7.66
C GLY A 119 -7.63 13.09 6.17
N GLY A 120 -7.33 14.22 5.53
CA GLY A 120 -7.65 14.50 4.13
C GLY A 120 -8.99 15.21 3.96
N ASP A 121 -9.22 15.64 2.72
CA ASP A 121 -10.39 16.41 2.29
C ASP A 121 -10.56 17.70 3.11
N LEU A 122 -9.43 18.38 3.32
CA LEU A 122 -9.31 19.64 4.03
C LEU A 122 -9.87 20.80 3.22
N ILE A 123 -9.76 20.75 1.88
CA ILE A 123 -10.36 21.72 0.95
C ILE A 123 -11.45 21.09 0.09
N ASP A 124 -12.43 21.87 -0.38
CA ASP A 124 -13.47 21.38 -1.31
C ASP A 124 -12.99 21.34 -2.79
N GLY A 125 -11.70 21.15 -3.01
CA GLY A 125 -11.06 21.17 -4.32
C GLY A 125 -10.92 22.57 -4.92
N ASN A 126 -11.17 22.70 -6.23
CA ASN A 126 -10.81 23.89 -7.00
C ASN A 126 -12.01 24.70 -7.53
N ARG A 127 -12.97 25.05 -6.67
CA ARG A 127 -14.22 25.72 -7.10
C ARG A 127 -14.00 26.96 -7.97
N ASP A 128 -12.97 27.76 -7.70
CA ASP A 128 -12.70 29.03 -8.40
C ASP A 128 -11.20 29.28 -8.66
N GLY A 129 -10.39 28.23 -8.86
CA GLY A 129 -8.94 28.40 -9.06
C GLY A 129 -8.15 28.73 -7.78
N ARG A 130 -8.76 28.51 -6.60
CA ARG A 130 -8.25 28.96 -5.29
C ARG A 130 -7.85 27.84 -4.34
N GLY A 131 -7.90 26.57 -4.76
CA GLY A 131 -7.71 25.45 -3.83
C GLY A 131 -6.36 25.48 -3.08
N ALA A 132 -5.27 25.90 -3.72
CA ALA A 132 -3.97 26.07 -3.04
C ALA A 132 -4.01 27.16 -1.95
N LEU A 133 -4.63 28.30 -2.23
CA LEU A 133 -4.80 29.38 -1.23
C LEU A 133 -5.71 28.93 -0.09
N ASP A 134 -6.79 28.21 -0.42
CA ASP A 134 -7.71 27.68 0.59
C ASP A 134 -7.02 26.66 1.50
N PHE A 135 -6.14 25.80 0.94
CA PHE A 135 -5.34 24.82 1.67
C PHE A 135 -4.32 25.48 2.60
N GLU A 136 -3.62 26.51 2.11
CA GLU A 136 -2.68 27.30 2.91
C GLU A 136 -3.40 27.97 4.09
N GLN A 137 -4.51 28.68 3.82
CA GLN A 137 -5.25 29.40 4.87
C GLN A 137 -5.83 28.50 5.94
N ILE A 138 -6.38 27.34 5.56
CA ILE A 138 -6.97 26.41 6.52
C ILE A 138 -5.88 25.68 7.32
N SER A 139 -4.75 25.34 6.69
CA SER A 139 -3.60 24.74 7.38
C SER A 139 -3.00 25.72 8.40
N ASP A 140 -2.83 26.98 8.02
CA ASP A 140 -2.40 28.06 8.92
C ASP A 140 -3.34 28.25 10.10
N LEU A 141 -4.66 28.18 9.88
CA LEU A 141 -5.64 28.25 10.95
C LEU A 141 -5.48 27.09 11.93
N ILE A 142 -5.36 25.85 11.43
CA ILE A 142 -5.18 24.66 12.29
C ILE A 142 -3.90 24.79 13.12
N GLN A 143 -2.79 25.16 12.48
CA GLN A 143 -1.51 25.35 13.16
C GLN A 143 -1.57 26.46 14.21
N LYS A 144 -2.20 27.60 13.88
CA LYS A 144 -2.35 28.74 14.79
C LYS A 144 -3.21 28.39 16.01
N GLU A 145 -4.28 27.64 15.83
CA GLU A 145 -5.17 27.22 16.92
C GLU A 145 -4.54 26.09 17.78
N ASN A 146 -3.54 25.38 17.24
CA ASN A 146 -2.84 24.27 17.90
C ASN A 146 -1.29 24.45 17.86
N PRO A 147 -0.73 25.56 18.40
CA PRO A 147 0.65 26.01 18.11
C PRO A 147 1.78 25.09 18.58
N ASN A 148 1.49 24.10 19.43
CA ASN A 148 2.48 23.16 19.98
C ASN A 148 2.15 21.69 19.69
N LEU A 149 1.10 21.44 18.90
CA LEU A 149 0.65 20.09 18.60
C LEU A 149 1.25 19.67 17.25
N PRO A 150 2.02 18.57 17.17
CA PRO A 150 2.43 18.03 15.87
C PRO A 150 1.20 17.70 15.02
N ILE A 151 1.21 18.13 13.76
CA ILE A 151 0.13 17.89 12.80
C ILE A 151 0.66 16.96 11.71
N TYR A 152 -0.07 15.89 11.44
CA TYR A 152 0.23 14.93 10.39
C TYR A 152 -0.87 14.94 9.34
N HIS A 153 -0.49 15.18 8.09
CA HIS A 153 -1.41 15.31 6.97
C HIS A 153 -1.60 13.99 6.23
N VAL A 154 -2.84 13.68 5.88
CA VAL A 154 -3.23 12.57 5.01
C VAL A 154 -3.75 13.17 3.72
N LEU A 155 -3.32 12.64 2.58
CA LEU A 155 -3.78 13.14 1.28
C LEU A 155 -5.23 12.68 1.03
N GLY A 156 -6.16 13.61 0.87
CA GLY A 156 -7.52 13.34 0.44
C GLY A 156 -7.71 13.48 -1.07
N ASN A 157 -8.85 13.01 -1.57
CA ASN A 157 -9.17 13.06 -3.00
C ASN A 157 -9.64 14.45 -3.43
N HIS A 158 -10.20 15.27 -2.52
CA HIS A 158 -10.56 16.64 -2.84
C HIS A 158 -9.33 17.55 -2.99
N GLU A 159 -8.23 17.32 -2.26
CA GLU A 159 -6.96 18.02 -2.50
C GLU A 159 -6.52 17.87 -3.95
N LEU A 160 -6.61 16.65 -4.50
CA LEU A 160 -6.21 16.33 -5.86
C LEU A 160 -7.08 16.96 -6.96
N ARG A 161 -8.23 17.54 -6.61
CA ARG A 161 -9.02 18.36 -7.55
C ARG A 161 -8.41 19.75 -7.77
N ALA A 162 -7.50 20.18 -6.90
CA ALA A 162 -6.85 21.50 -6.96
C ALA A 162 -5.33 21.46 -7.00
N LEU A 163 -4.72 20.41 -6.44
CA LEU A 163 -3.28 20.29 -6.24
C LEU A 163 -2.78 19.02 -6.93
N SER A 164 -1.57 19.06 -7.49
CA SER A 164 -0.86 17.81 -7.78
C SER A 164 -0.36 17.19 -6.47
N LYS A 165 -0.06 15.87 -6.47
CA LYS A 165 0.63 15.23 -5.35
C LYS A 165 1.93 15.96 -4.99
N ASN A 166 2.66 16.43 -5.98
CA ASN A 166 3.89 17.20 -5.78
C ASN A 166 3.64 18.56 -5.10
N ASP A 167 2.55 19.24 -5.43
CA ASP A 167 2.19 20.50 -4.76
C ASP A 167 1.81 20.24 -3.30
N TRP A 168 1.00 19.21 -3.05
CA TRP A 168 0.65 18.79 -1.69
C TRP A 168 1.89 18.43 -0.85
N LEU A 169 2.84 17.68 -1.42
CA LEU A 169 4.11 17.34 -0.75
C LEU A 169 4.94 18.58 -0.41
N LYS A 170 5.02 19.55 -1.33
CA LYS A 170 5.72 20.82 -1.09
C LYS A 170 5.04 21.65 0.00
N MET A 171 3.71 21.72 -0.02
CA MET A 171 2.93 22.51 0.94
C MET A 171 2.94 21.90 2.35
N THR A 172 2.95 20.57 2.46
CA THR A 172 2.98 19.87 3.76
C THR A 172 4.41 19.58 4.26
N GLY A 173 5.42 19.68 3.38
CA GLY A 173 6.81 19.33 3.70
C GLY A 173 7.06 17.81 3.78
N HIS A 174 6.10 16.97 3.41
CA HIS A 174 6.27 15.52 3.37
C HIS A 174 7.12 15.07 2.17
N LYS A 175 7.87 13.98 2.35
CA LYS A 175 8.68 13.38 1.27
C LYS A 175 7.88 12.46 0.35
N ASN A 176 6.84 11.82 0.89
CA ASN A 176 5.98 10.86 0.20
C ASN A 176 4.53 11.07 0.65
N THR A 177 3.56 10.67 -0.18
CA THR A 177 2.11 10.76 0.15
C THR A 177 1.66 9.72 1.17
N TYR A 178 2.54 8.77 1.48
CA TYR A 178 2.41 7.74 2.49
C TYR A 178 3.68 7.75 3.34
N TYR A 179 3.55 7.53 4.64
CA TYR A 179 4.67 7.54 5.57
C TYR A 179 4.29 6.86 6.89
N TYR A 180 5.25 6.76 7.80
CA TYR A 180 4.98 6.40 9.19
C TYR A 180 5.76 7.31 10.11
N PHE A 181 5.32 7.33 11.35
CA PHE A 181 6.05 7.92 12.45
C PHE A 181 5.78 7.10 13.71
N ASP A 182 6.73 7.14 14.63
CA ASP A 182 6.64 6.40 15.88
C ASP A 182 6.38 7.40 17.03
N VAL A 183 5.40 7.10 17.88
CA VAL A 183 5.09 7.87 19.09
C VAL A 183 5.04 6.90 20.26
N ARG A 184 6.01 7.00 21.17
CA ARG A 184 6.21 6.04 22.27
C ARG A 184 6.30 4.60 21.72
N GLU A 185 5.36 3.73 22.09
CA GLU A 185 5.30 2.32 21.70
C GLU A 185 4.43 2.08 20.45
N TYR A 186 3.91 3.15 19.85
CA TYR A 186 2.97 3.08 18.73
C TYR A 186 3.66 3.48 17.44
N ARG A 187 3.42 2.69 16.39
CA ARG A 187 3.70 3.08 15.01
C ARG A 187 2.40 3.53 14.35
N ILE A 188 2.39 4.77 13.88
CA ILE A 188 1.28 5.33 13.11
C ILE A 188 1.68 5.24 11.64
N VAL A 189 0.82 4.65 10.83
CA VAL A 189 1.03 4.52 9.38
C VAL A 189 0.00 5.38 8.67
N VAL A 190 0.49 6.33 7.88
CA VAL A 190 -0.31 7.19 7.00
C VAL A 190 -0.22 6.61 5.59
N LEU A 191 -1.37 6.34 5.01
CA LEU A 191 -1.51 5.72 3.71
C LEU A 191 -2.09 6.72 2.72
N ASP A 192 -1.59 6.70 1.49
CA ASP A 192 -2.22 7.38 0.37
C ASP A 192 -3.35 6.49 -0.16
N GLY A 193 -4.61 6.95 -0.06
CA GLY A 193 -5.75 6.24 -0.64
C GLY A 193 -5.99 6.57 -2.12
N ASN A 194 -5.24 7.53 -2.68
CA ASN A 194 -5.50 8.12 -3.99
C ASN A 194 -4.63 7.49 -5.07
N PHE A 195 -4.77 6.18 -5.23
CA PHE A 195 -4.17 5.45 -6.33
C PHE A 195 -5.23 5.16 -7.39
N SER A 196 -5.11 5.84 -8.53
CA SER A 196 -5.80 5.40 -9.74
C SER A 196 -4.87 4.48 -10.52
N PRO A 197 -5.29 3.27 -10.90
CA PRO A 197 -4.54 2.51 -11.90
C PRO A 197 -4.47 3.34 -13.19
N PRO A 198 -3.38 3.27 -13.96
CA PRO A 198 -3.32 3.92 -15.26
C PRO A 198 -4.49 3.42 -16.10
N LEU A 199 -5.29 4.34 -16.65
CA LEU A 199 -6.38 3.99 -17.54
C LEU A 199 -5.79 3.29 -18.78
N PRO A 200 -6.43 2.21 -19.28
CA PRO A 200 -5.99 1.64 -20.55
C PRO A 200 -6.13 2.73 -21.64
N ASN A 201 -4.99 3.11 -22.23
CA ASN A 201 -4.82 4.13 -23.27
C ASN A 201 -4.68 5.60 -22.81
N SER A 202 -4.38 5.91 -21.55
CA SER A 202 -3.86 7.25 -21.24
C SER A 202 -2.38 7.35 -21.63
N ASN A 203 -1.99 8.46 -22.26
CA ASN A 203 -0.58 8.84 -22.45
C ASN A 203 0.04 9.35 -21.13
N GLU A 204 -0.63 9.14 -20.01
CA GLU A 204 -0.12 9.49 -18.70
C GLU A 204 0.95 8.46 -18.35
N GLU A 205 2.18 8.93 -18.12
CA GLU A 205 3.19 8.05 -17.56
C GLU A 205 2.63 7.44 -16.28
N PRO A 206 2.67 6.10 -16.11
CA PRO A 206 2.30 5.51 -14.83
C PRO A 206 3.10 6.23 -13.76
N GLU A 207 2.44 6.79 -12.74
CA GLU A 207 3.13 7.42 -11.60
C GLU A 207 4.31 6.53 -11.24
N ASN A 208 5.54 7.05 -11.35
CA ASN A 208 6.80 6.29 -11.33
C ASN A 208 6.88 5.43 -10.06
N ASN A 209 6.30 4.25 -10.14
CA ASN A 209 6.01 3.38 -9.00
C ASN A 209 6.91 2.18 -9.17
N GLY A 210 8.07 2.23 -8.51
CA GLY A 210 8.86 1.03 -8.24
C GLY A 210 7.96 -0.11 -7.77
N SER A 211 8.35 -1.34 -8.11
CA SER A 211 7.65 -2.62 -7.86
C SER A 211 6.49 -2.51 -6.87
N ILE A 212 5.27 -2.51 -7.41
CA ILE A 212 4.04 -2.29 -6.66
C ILE A 212 3.79 -3.48 -5.73
N GLU A 213 4.07 -3.33 -4.43
CA GLU A 213 3.63 -4.28 -3.40
C GLU A 213 2.39 -3.71 -2.71
N TYR A 214 1.21 -3.99 -3.27
CA TYR A 214 -0.04 -3.73 -2.57
C TYR A 214 -0.10 -4.63 -1.34
N ILE A 215 -0.26 -4.07 -0.15
CA ILE A 215 -0.67 -4.88 0.99
C ILE A 215 -2.18 -5.09 0.83
N PRO A 216 -2.66 -6.34 0.60
CA PRO A 216 -4.08 -6.59 0.65
C PRO A 216 -4.55 -6.29 2.07
N GLY A 217 -5.21 -5.15 2.25
CA GLY A 217 -6.17 -5.01 3.33
C GLY A 217 -7.18 -6.12 3.13
N TYR A 218 -7.50 -6.88 4.18
CA TYR A 218 -8.52 -7.92 4.10
C TYR A 218 -9.88 -7.24 3.92
N VAL A 219 -10.21 -6.89 2.68
CA VAL A 219 -11.50 -6.33 2.27
C VAL A 219 -12.17 -7.38 1.43
N ASN A 220 -13.19 -8.00 2.02
CA ASN A 220 -14.03 -8.98 1.36
C ASN A 220 -14.66 -8.32 0.12
N HIS A 221 -14.48 -8.97 -1.03
CA HIS A 221 -14.62 -8.43 -2.38
C HIS A 221 -15.97 -7.74 -2.68
N VAL A 222 -16.01 -6.40 -2.77
CA VAL A 222 -16.66 -5.62 -3.84
C VAL A 222 -16.10 -4.19 -3.78
N ASN A 223 -15.49 -3.70 -4.86
CA ASN A 223 -14.86 -2.36 -5.02
C ASN A 223 -13.48 -2.21 -4.35
N GLY A 224 -12.43 -2.43 -5.15
CA GLY A 224 -11.04 -2.40 -4.68
C GLY A 224 -10.53 -0.98 -4.41
N PHE A 225 -10.16 -0.73 -3.15
CA PHE A 225 -9.21 0.30 -2.75
C PHE A 225 -7.91 -0.41 -2.34
N GLY A 226 -6.80 -0.04 -2.96
CA GLY A 226 -5.47 -0.55 -2.62
C GLY A 226 -4.72 0.46 -1.76
N TRP A 227 -3.95 -0.03 -0.79
CA TRP A 227 -3.12 0.80 0.09
C TRP A 227 -1.64 0.55 -0.20
N LYS A 228 -0.84 1.62 -0.24
CA LYS A 228 0.63 1.54 -0.39
C LYS A 228 1.29 1.58 0.98
N MET A 229 2.07 0.56 1.31
CA MET A 229 3.00 0.56 2.45
C MET A 229 4.42 0.33 1.95
N PHE A 230 5.37 0.79 2.76
CA PHE A 230 6.84 0.70 2.68
C PHE A 230 7.44 -0.13 1.57
#